data_AF-A0A7C9FTE0-F1
#
_entry.id   AF-A0A7C9FTE0-F1
#
_cell.length_a   1.000
_cell.length_b   1.000
_cell.length_c   1.000
_cell.angle_alpha   90.00
_cell.angle_beta   90.00
_cell.angle_gamma   90.00
#
_symmetry.space_group_name_H-M   'P 1'
#
loop_
_entity.id
_entity.type
_entity.pdbx_description
1 polymer ?
#
loop_
_entity_poly.entity_id
_entity_poly.type
_entity_poly.pdbx_seq_one_letter_code
_entity_poly.pdbx_strand_id
1 'polypeptide(L)'
;MPFHTHEEIEQRLMLVSEQYLQGVPQFRIAAMAGVTPSQVSQDLKALRQRWRDTNLSNIDDIITDQLVKLDRMESELWDAWERSKRDFTEHRKKGTGLATVEGKDGKDDEMIAISEVTHTTKEKEPNAAYMSGILAIIDKRLTILGVESGGLNADKTIVVKIKA
;
A
#
# COMPACT_ATOMS: atom_id res chain seq x y z
N MET A 1 -38.15 33.49 -13.29
CA MET A 1 -37.65 32.11 -13.37
C MET A 1 -38.55 31.28 -12.46
N PRO A 2 -39.21 30.22 -12.94
CA PRO A 2 -39.92 29.30 -12.07
C PRO A 2 -38.91 28.65 -11.10
N PHE A 3 -39.31 28.47 -9.85
CA PHE A 3 -38.51 27.73 -8.87
C PHE A 3 -38.64 26.24 -9.17
N HIS A 4 -37.56 25.63 -9.63
CA HIS A 4 -37.50 24.17 -9.78
C HIS A 4 -37.27 23.51 -8.43
N THR A 5 -37.98 22.42 -8.16
CA THR A 5 -37.74 21.61 -6.97
C THR A 5 -36.37 20.94 -7.05
N HIS A 6 -35.81 20.54 -5.90
CA HIS A 6 -34.51 19.85 -5.89
C HIS A 6 -34.53 18.56 -6.73
N GLU A 7 -35.65 17.83 -6.69
CA GLU A 7 -35.86 16.60 -7.45
C GLU A 7 -35.91 16.84 -8.97
N GLU A 8 -36.59 17.90 -9.42
CA GLU A 8 -36.60 18.30 -10.82
C GLU A 8 -35.20 18.68 -11.33
N ILE A 9 -34.39 19.32 -10.49
CA ILE A 9 -33.01 19.67 -10.84
C ILE A 9 -32.18 18.40 -11.00
N GLU A 10 -32.27 17.44 -10.06
CA GLU A 10 -31.51 16.19 -10.16
C GLU A 10 -31.93 15.34 -11.38
N GLN A 11 -33.22 15.23 -11.66
CA GLN A 11 -33.71 14.55 -12.87
C GLN A 11 -33.18 15.21 -14.15
N ARG A 12 -33.15 16.55 -14.18
CA ARG A 12 -32.57 17.31 -15.30
C ARG A 12 -31.07 17.05 -15.42
N LEU A 13 -30.32 17.06 -14.32
CA LEU A 13 -28.89 16.78 -14.31
C LEU A 13 -28.58 15.37 -14.83
N MET A 14 -29.39 14.37 -14.46
CA MET A 14 -29.27 13.02 -15.00
C MET A 14 -29.45 13.00 -16.53
N LEU A 15 -30.55 13.58 -17.04
CA LEU A 15 -30.81 13.65 -18.48
C LEU A 15 -29.70 14.41 -19.22
N VAL A 16 -29.27 15.56 -18.71
CA VAL A 16 -28.19 16.36 -19.30
C VAL A 16 -26.89 15.56 -19.35
N SER A 17 -26.55 14.85 -18.28
CA SER A 17 -25.33 14.04 -18.21
C SER A 17 -25.32 12.91 -19.23
N GLU A 18 -26.41 12.15 -19.32
CA GLU A 18 -26.54 11.00 -20.22
C GLU A 18 -26.46 11.44 -21.70
N GLN A 19 -27.26 12.44 -22.07
CA GLN A 19 -27.33 12.91 -23.46
C GLN A 19 -26.03 13.59 -23.90
N TYR A 20 -25.36 14.30 -22.98
CA TYR A 20 -24.06 14.90 -23.27
C TYR A 20 -22.99 13.84 -23.53
N LEU A 21 -22.97 12.75 -22.76
CA LEU A 21 -22.04 11.63 -22.97
C LEU A 21 -22.30 10.89 -24.30
N GLN A 22 -23.55 10.86 -24.77
CA GLN A 22 -23.92 10.33 -26.09
C GLN A 22 -23.55 11.28 -27.26
N GLY A 23 -22.96 12.44 -26.97
CA GLY A 23 -22.52 13.41 -27.99
C GLY A 23 -23.63 14.31 -28.53
N VAL A 24 -24.79 14.36 -27.86
CA VAL A 24 -25.90 15.23 -28.28
C VAL A 24 -25.52 16.70 -28.05
N PRO A 25 -25.73 17.60 -29.03
CA PRO A 25 -25.36 19.00 -28.87
C PRO A 25 -26.27 19.70 -27.85
N GLN A 26 -25.70 20.65 -27.08
CA GLN A 26 -26.35 21.30 -25.93
C GLN A 26 -27.70 21.95 -26.24
N PHE A 27 -27.87 22.54 -27.43
CA PHE A 27 -29.14 23.17 -27.82
C PHE A 27 -30.28 22.14 -27.95
N ARG A 28 -29.96 20.90 -28.34
CA ARG A 28 -30.93 19.80 -28.46
C ARG A 28 -31.26 19.24 -27.09
N ILE A 29 -30.25 19.11 -26.21
CA ILE A 29 -30.44 18.75 -24.80
C ILE A 29 -31.35 19.77 -24.10
N ALA A 30 -31.13 21.06 -24.35
CA ALA A 30 -31.94 22.14 -23.79
C ALA A 30 -33.42 22.02 -24.20
N ALA A 31 -33.68 21.72 -25.49
CA ALA A 31 -35.02 21.47 -25.98
C ALA A 31 -35.66 20.22 -25.35
N MET A 32 -34.91 19.13 -25.17
CA MET A 32 -35.40 17.91 -24.51
C MET A 32 -35.73 18.13 -23.03
N ALA A 33 -34.91 18.92 -22.34
CA ALA A 33 -35.07 19.22 -20.92
C ALA A 33 -36.03 20.40 -20.63
N GLY A 34 -36.57 21.06 -21.66
CA GLY A 34 -37.45 22.22 -21.50
C GLY A 34 -36.78 23.44 -20.87
N VAL A 35 -35.45 23.58 -21.00
CA VAL A 35 -34.67 24.68 -20.41
C VAL A 35 -33.89 25.46 -21.47
N THR A 36 -33.26 26.56 -21.07
CA THR A 36 -32.39 27.33 -21.96
C THR A 36 -31.03 26.64 -22.16
N PRO A 37 -30.36 26.83 -23.31
CA PRO A 37 -28.98 26.32 -23.50
C PRO A 37 -27.99 26.85 -22.45
N SER A 38 -28.22 28.05 -21.92
CA SER A 38 -27.42 28.61 -20.82
C SER A 38 -27.56 27.78 -19.54
N GLN A 39 -28.78 27.33 -19.23
CA GLN A 39 -29.03 26.46 -18.07
C GLN A 39 -28.30 25.11 -18.22
N VAL A 40 -28.32 24.50 -19.41
CA VAL A 40 -27.57 23.27 -19.70
C VAL A 40 -26.07 23.46 -19.50
N SER A 41 -25.52 24.60 -19.92
CA SER A 41 -24.11 24.93 -19.69
C SER A 41 -23.76 25.02 -18.18
N GLN A 42 -24.63 25.64 -17.38
CA GLN A 42 -24.47 25.70 -15.92
C GLN A 42 -24.56 24.31 -15.28
N ASP A 43 -25.53 23.51 -15.70
CA ASP A 43 -25.74 22.13 -15.25
C ASP A 43 -24.50 21.25 -15.56
N LEU A 44 -23.94 21.37 -16.77
CA LEU A 44 -22.69 20.69 -17.15
C LEU A 44 -21.50 21.17 -16.31
N LYS A 45 -21.42 22.46 -15.97
CA LYS A 45 -20.38 22.98 -15.08
C LYS A 45 -20.50 22.37 -13.68
N ALA A 46 -21.72 22.28 -13.15
CA ALA A 46 -22.00 21.65 -11.86
C ALA A 46 -21.65 20.15 -11.87
N LEU A 47 -22.06 19.41 -12.91
CA LEU A 47 -21.72 18.00 -13.09
C LEU A 47 -20.21 17.76 -13.15
N ARG A 48 -19.48 18.57 -13.94
CA ARG A 48 -18.01 18.49 -14.01
C ARG A 48 -17.32 18.83 -12.69
N GLN A 49 -17.91 19.72 -11.89
CA GLN A 49 -17.39 19.99 -10.54
C GLN A 49 -17.63 18.77 -9.64
N ARG A 50 -18.86 18.25 -9.60
CA ARG A 50 -19.20 17.03 -8.84
C ARG A 50 -18.28 15.87 -9.20
N TRP A 51 -18.08 15.58 -10.49
CA TRP A 51 -17.18 14.52 -10.94
C TRP A 51 -15.73 14.76 -10.53
N ARG A 52 -15.25 16.00 -10.56
CA ARG A 52 -13.91 16.32 -10.06
C ARG A 52 -13.81 16.08 -8.56
N ASP A 53 -14.79 16.53 -7.79
CA ASP A 53 -14.80 16.38 -6.33
C ASP A 53 -14.89 14.90 -5.94
N THR A 54 -15.76 14.12 -6.59
CA THR A 54 -15.86 12.66 -6.39
C THR A 54 -14.57 11.95 -6.80
N ASN A 55 -13.98 12.30 -7.94
CA ASN A 55 -12.72 11.70 -8.37
C ASN A 55 -11.56 12.04 -7.43
N LEU A 56 -11.49 13.28 -6.93
CA LEU A 56 -10.50 13.69 -5.94
C LEU A 56 -10.66 12.89 -4.65
N SER A 57 -11.88 12.77 -4.11
CA SER A 57 -12.15 11.94 -2.94
C SER A 57 -11.73 10.49 -3.16
N ASN A 58 -12.07 9.90 -4.32
CA ASN A 58 -11.68 8.53 -4.64
C ASN A 58 -10.15 8.36 -4.70
N ILE A 59 -9.43 9.36 -5.22
CA ILE A 59 -7.96 9.35 -5.26
C ILE A 59 -7.40 9.45 -3.84
N ASP A 60 -7.93 10.33 -3.00
CA ASP A 60 -7.51 10.49 -1.61
C ASP A 60 -7.73 9.19 -0.80
N ASP A 61 -8.85 8.50 -1.02
CA ASP A 61 -9.14 7.20 -0.40
C ASP A 61 -8.12 6.13 -0.84
N ILE A 62 -7.79 6.07 -2.13
CA ILE A 62 -6.78 5.14 -2.66
C ILE A 62 -5.39 5.44 -2.08
N ILE A 63 -5.00 6.72 -2.02
CA ILE A 63 -3.72 7.15 -1.42
C ILE A 63 -3.67 6.72 0.05
N THR A 64 -4.75 6.95 0.79
CA THR A 64 -4.85 6.58 2.21
C THR A 64 -4.70 5.07 2.40
N ASP A 65 -5.39 4.25 1.61
CA ASP A 65 -5.26 2.79 1.67
C ASP A 65 -3.82 2.32 1.36
N GLN A 66 -3.15 2.92 0.38
CA GLN A 66 -1.75 2.60 0.09
C GLN A 66 -0.81 3.00 1.23
N LEU A 67 -1.02 4.17 1.83
CA LEU A 67 -0.21 4.63 2.98
C LEU A 67 -0.38 3.69 4.18
N VAL A 68 -1.60 3.28 4.51
CA VAL A 68 -1.87 2.31 5.59
C VAL A 68 -1.16 0.97 5.32
N LYS A 69 -1.16 0.50 4.08
CA LYS A 69 -0.42 -0.72 3.70
C LYS A 69 1.10 -0.55 3.89
N LEU A 70 1.65 0.58 3.48
CA LEU A 70 3.07 0.89 3.68
C LEU A 70 3.44 1.00 5.16
N ASP A 71 2.61 1.63 5.99
CA ASP A 71 2.82 1.75 7.44
C ASP A 71 2.89 0.37 8.12
N ARG A 72 2.01 -0.55 7.69
CA ARG A 72 2.04 -1.93 8.17
C ARG A 72 3.32 -2.64 7.76
N MET A 73 3.73 -2.54 6.51
CA MET A 73 4.97 -3.16 6.02
C MET A 73 6.22 -2.59 6.71
N GLU A 74 6.24 -1.28 6.95
CA GLU A 74 7.31 -0.61 7.70
C GLU A 74 7.42 -1.17 9.12
N SER A 75 6.28 -1.31 9.82
CA SER A 75 6.23 -1.87 11.16
C SER A 75 6.75 -3.32 11.20
N GLU A 76 6.28 -4.16 10.26
CA GLU A 76 6.73 -5.56 10.15
C GLU A 76 8.24 -5.67 9.86
N LEU A 77 8.79 -4.74 9.05
CA LEU A 77 10.22 -4.65 8.76
C LEU A 77 11.04 -4.15 9.95
N TRP A 78 10.55 -3.16 10.70
CA TRP A 78 11.20 -2.71 11.94
C TRP A 78 11.28 -3.86 12.95
N ASP A 79 10.19 -4.60 13.14
CA ASP A 79 10.18 -5.77 13.99
C ASP A 79 11.16 -6.84 13.51
N ALA A 80 11.24 -7.07 12.20
CA ALA A 80 12.18 -8.03 11.61
C ALA A 80 13.64 -7.59 11.78
N TRP A 81 13.91 -6.30 11.61
CA TRP A 81 15.21 -5.68 11.90
C TRP A 81 15.59 -5.86 13.37
N GLU A 82 14.67 -5.56 14.30
CA GLU A 82 14.90 -5.77 15.73
C GLU A 82 15.14 -7.23 16.09
N ARG A 83 14.37 -8.16 15.52
CA ARG A 83 14.60 -9.61 15.67
C ARG A 83 15.95 -10.03 15.10
N SER A 84 16.42 -9.40 14.02
CA SER A 84 17.71 -9.74 13.41
C SER A 84 18.92 -9.36 14.26
N LYS A 85 18.77 -8.36 15.14
CA LYS A 85 19.79 -7.90 16.09
C LYS A 85 19.88 -8.77 17.36
N ARG A 86 18.94 -9.70 17.58
CA ARG A 86 18.96 -10.59 18.74
C ARG A 86 19.89 -11.77 18.48
N ASP A 87 20.71 -12.08 19.47
CA ASP A 87 21.61 -13.23 19.43
C ASP A 87 20.80 -14.52 19.28
N PHE A 88 21.36 -15.47 18.52
CA PHE A 88 20.79 -16.81 18.40
C PHE A 88 21.82 -17.84 18.88
N THR A 89 21.42 -18.64 19.85
CA THR A 89 22.21 -19.79 20.31
C THR A 89 22.00 -20.96 19.34
N GLU A 90 23.03 -21.26 18.55
CA GLU A 90 23.05 -22.43 17.68
C GLU A 90 23.43 -23.67 18.50
N HIS A 91 22.48 -24.60 18.68
CA HIS A 91 22.76 -25.89 19.33
C HIS A 91 23.22 -26.91 18.28
N ARG A 92 24.54 -27.09 18.16
CA ARG A 92 25.10 -28.16 17.33
C ARG A 92 25.26 -29.42 18.16
N LYS A 93 24.39 -30.41 17.97
CA LYS A 93 24.62 -31.76 18.52
C LYS A 93 25.54 -32.52 17.58
N LYS A 94 26.78 -32.76 18.00
CA LYS A 94 27.69 -33.69 17.32
C LYS A 94 27.54 -35.05 17.99
N GLY A 95 26.82 -35.95 17.33
CA GLY A 95 26.72 -37.35 17.77
C GLY A 95 28.02 -38.06 17.42
N THR A 96 28.93 -38.21 18.38
CA THR A 96 30.07 -39.10 18.25
C THR A 96 29.57 -40.51 18.53
N GLY A 97 29.27 -41.28 17.47
CA GLY A 97 28.89 -42.67 17.63
C GLY A 97 30.07 -43.51 18.14
N LEU A 98 29.81 -44.39 19.11
CA LEU A 98 30.57 -45.63 19.25
C LEU A 98 29.63 -46.81 18.95
N ALA A 99 30.01 -47.63 17.98
CA ALA A 99 29.51 -48.98 17.75
C ALA A 99 30.62 -49.73 16.99
N THR A 100 31.11 -50.92 17.32
CA THR A 100 30.96 -51.86 18.45
C THR A 100 32.31 -52.58 18.51
N VAL A 101 32.87 -52.86 19.69
CA VAL A 101 33.97 -53.84 19.79
C VAL A 101 33.36 -55.14 20.28
N GLU A 102 33.33 -56.17 19.43
CA GLU A 102 33.04 -57.53 19.87
C GLU A 102 34.22 -58.03 20.70
N GLY A 103 34.05 -58.03 22.03
CA GLY A 103 34.90 -58.77 22.95
C GLY A 103 34.21 -60.09 23.33
N LYS A 104 34.79 -61.21 22.91
CA LYS A 104 34.52 -62.50 23.54
C LYS A 104 35.05 -62.46 24.98
N ASP A 105 34.23 -63.00 25.89
CA ASP A 105 34.55 -63.37 27.26
C ASP A 105 34.69 -62.23 28.29
N GLY A 106 33.53 -61.88 28.88
CA GLY A 106 33.35 -61.84 30.33
C GLY A 106 34.23 -60.91 31.15
N LYS A 107 33.93 -59.60 31.13
CA LYS A 107 33.97 -58.71 32.31
C LYS A 107 33.23 -57.42 31.98
N ASP A 108 32.35 -57.00 32.88
CA ASP A 108 31.44 -55.86 32.71
C ASP A 108 32.22 -54.57 32.48
N ASP A 109 32.09 -54.01 31.28
CA ASP A 109 32.61 -52.69 30.91
C ASP A 109 31.39 -51.76 30.72
N GLU A 110 31.13 -50.90 31.71
CA GLU A 110 30.08 -49.88 31.63
C GLU A 110 30.44 -48.84 30.56
N MET A 111 29.74 -48.90 29.44
CA MET A 111 29.94 -47.98 28.32
C MET A 111 29.30 -46.62 28.64
N ILE A 112 30.10 -45.66 29.12
CA ILE A 112 29.65 -44.28 29.28
C ILE A 112 29.66 -43.58 27.91
N ALA A 113 28.47 -43.37 27.34
CA ALA A 113 28.31 -42.55 26.14
C ALA A 113 28.56 -41.07 26.49
N ILE A 114 29.73 -40.54 26.12
CA ILE A 114 30.04 -39.12 26.27
C ILE A 114 29.48 -38.38 25.05
N SER A 115 28.32 -37.74 25.21
CA SER A 115 27.81 -36.80 24.22
C SER A 115 28.43 -35.43 24.43
N GLU A 116 29.29 -34.98 23.51
CA GLU A 116 29.82 -33.62 23.54
C GLU A 116 28.77 -32.66 22.96
N VAL A 117 28.14 -31.88 23.84
CA VAL A 117 27.25 -30.79 23.44
C VAL A 117 28.08 -29.50 23.45
N THR A 118 28.43 -28.99 22.28
CA THR A 118 29.12 -27.72 22.13
C THR A 118 28.11 -26.58 22.03
N HIS A 119 28.15 -25.67 23.00
CA HIS A 119 27.39 -24.42 22.96
C HIS A 119 28.27 -23.34 22.33
N THR A 120 27.92 -22.87 21.14
CA THR A 120 28.58 -21.72 20.51
C THR A 120 27.57 -20.59 20.40
N THR A 121 27.81 -19.51 21.14
CA THR A 121 27.05 -18.27 21.02
C THR A 121 27.70 -17.45 19.91
N LYS A 122 26.99 -17.20 18.81
CA LYS A 122 27.44 -16.31 17.73
C LYS A 122 26.64 -15.02 17.83
N GLU A 123 27.33 -13.89 17.98
CA GLU A 123 26.73 -12.58 17.74
C GLU A 123 26.35 -12.49 16.25
N LYS A 124 25.10 -12.12 15.95
CA LYS A 124 24.61 -12.04 14.57
C LYS A 124 24.72 -10.60 14.08
N GLU A 125 25.42 -10.40 12.97
CA GLU A 125 25.43 -9.09 12.31
C GLU A 125 24.00 -8.74 11.85
N PRO A 126 23.52 -7.49 12.10
CA PRO A 126 22.20 -7.05 11.69
C PRO A 126 22.02 -7.21 10.18
N ASN A 127 20.90 -7.78 9.74
CA ASN A 127 20.67 -7.99 8.32
C ASN A 127 20.31 -6.67 7.62
N ALA A 128 21.28 -6.09 6.92
CA ALA A 128 21.15 -4.83 6.18
C ALA A 128 19.99 -4.80 5.16
N ALA A 129 19.52 -5.96 4.70
CA ALA A 129 18.37 -6.05 3.79
C ALA A 129 17.10 -5.42 4.37
N TYR A 130 16.85 -5.56 5.68
CA TYR A 130 15.67 -4.95 6.31
C TYR A 130 15.74 -3.42 6.28
N MET A 131 16.93 -2.85 6.54
CA MET A 131 17.14 -1.40 6.46
C MET A 131 16.95 -0.88 5.03
N SER A 132 17.45 -1.61 4.02
CA SER A 132 17.17 -1.25 2.62
C SER A 132 15.69 -1.32 2.27
N GLY A 133 14.94 -2.27 2.85
CA GLY A 133 13.49 -2.37 2.69
C GLY A 133 12.75 -1.18 3.33
N ILE A 134 13.17 -0.75 4.52
CA ILE A 134 12.60 0.41 5.21
C ILE A 134 12.84 1.69 4.39
N LEU A 135 14.07 1.91 3.90
CA LEU A 135 14.38 3.06 3.04
C LEU A 135 13.54 3.05 1.76
N ALA A 136 13.35 1.89 1.12
CA ALA A 136 12.50 1.77 -0.05
C ALA A 136 11.03 2.12 0.23
N ILE A 137 10.50 1.79 1.41
CA ILE A 137 9.14 2.20 1.82
C ILE A 137 9.07 3.70 2.02
N ILE A 138 10.06 4.29 2.70
CA ILE A 138 10.13 5.74 2.92
C ILE A 138 10.16 6.49 1.58
N ASP A 139 10.99 6.04 0.63
CA ASP A 139 11.04 6.62 -0.71
C ASP A 139 9.70 6.53 -1.42
N LYS A 140 9.02 5.37 -1.36
CA LYS A 140 7.68 5.21 -1.94
C LYS A 140 6.65 6.14 -1.30
N ARG A 141 6.71 6.36 0.01
CA ARG A 141 5.85 7.30 0.72
C ARG A 141 6.10 8.73 0.24
N LEU A 142 7.36 9.13 0.08
CA LEU A 142 7.72 10.46 -0.45
C LEU A 142 7.22 10.64 -1.89
N THR A 143 7.34 9.62 -2.74
CA THR A 143 6.79 9.64 -4.10
C THR A 143 5.25 9.76 -4.11
N ILE A 144 4.54 9.00 -3.26
CA ILE A 144 3.06 9.06 -3.16
C ILE A 144 2.59 10.45 -2.68
N LEU A 145 3.30 11.02 -1.71
CA LEU A 145 2.99 12.36 -1.17
C LEU A 145 3.47 13.49 -2.10
N GLY A 146 4.20 13.18 -3.17
CA GLY A 146 4.75 14.16 -4.10
C GLY A 146 5.83 15.06 -3.48
N VAL A 147 6.53 14.57 -2.45
CA VAL A 147 7.55 15.32 -1.68
C VAL A 147 8.97 15.10 -2.25
N GLU A 148 9.11 14.47 -3.42
CA GLU A 148 10.42 14.28 -4.06
C GLU A 148 11.19 15.60 -4.13
N SER A 149 12.30 15.63 -3.38
CA SER A 149 13.25 16.72 -3.15
C SER A 149 13.37 17.73 -4.30
N GLY A 150 12.38 18.63 -4.34
CA GLY A 150 12.12 19.56 -5.44
C GLY A 150 11.08 20.59 -5.01
N GLY A 151 11.20 21.06 -3.76
CA GLY A 151 10.40 22.14 -3.19
C GLY A 151 8.98 21.75 -2.82
N LEU A 152 8.52 22.21 -1.66
CA LEU A 152 7.09 22.44 -1.47
C LEU A 152 6.60 23.29 -2.65
N ASN A 153 5.87 22.71 -3.58
CA ASN A 153 4.99 23.53 -4.42
C ASN A 153 3.86 23.97 -3.49
N ALA A 154 3.93 25.23 -3.07
CA ALA A 154 2.96 25.88 -2.19
C ALA A 154 1.55 26.00 -2.79
N ASP A 155 1.35 25.54 -4.03
CA ASP A 155 0.03 25.40 -4.62
C ASP A 155 -0.46 23.96 -4.47
N LYS A 156 -1.58 23.81 -3.75
CA LYS A 156 -2.35 22.58 -3.53
C LYS A 156 -2.91 22.00 -4.85
N THR A 157 -2.06 21.63 -5.79
CA THR A 157 -2.44 20.96 -7.02
C THR A 157 -1.54 19.78 -7.23
N ILE A 158 -2.04 18.58 -6.96
CA ILE A 158 -1.37 17.33 -7.34
C ILE A 158 -1.42 17.26 -8.86
N VAL A 159 -0.31 17.60 -9.52
CA VAL A 159 -0.16 17.42 -10.97
C VAL A 159 0.22 15.97 -11.22
N VAL A 160 -0.77 15.10 -11.38
CA VAL A 160 -0.54 13.73 -11.89
C VAL A 160 -0.13 13.84 -13.36
N LYS A 161 1.15 13.63 -13.64
CA LYS A 161 1.64 13.50 -15.03
C LYS A 161 1.17 12.16 -15.60
N ILE A 162 0.05 12.16 -16.31
CA ILE A 162 -0.33 11.03 -17.16
C ILE A 162 0.59 11.06 -18.39
N LYS A 163 1.46 10.06 -18.51
CA LYS A 163 2.31 9.87 -19.68
C LYS A 163 1.41 9.34 -20.81
N ALA A 164 1.36 10.07 -21.92
CA ALA A 164 0.69 9.65 -23.15
C ALA A 164 1.37 8.41 -23.76
#